data_AF-A0A920NI18-F1
#
_entry.id   AF-A0A920NI18-F1
#
_cell.length_a   1.000
_cell.length_b   1.000
_cell.length_c   1.000
_cell.angle_alpha   90.00
_cell.angle_beta   90.00
_cell.angle_gamma   90.00
#
_symmetry.space_group_name_H-M   'P 1'
#
loop_
_entity.id
_entity.type
_entity.pdbx_description
1 polymer ?
#
loop_
_entity_poly.entity_id
_entity_poly.type
_entity_poly.pdbx_seq_one_letter_code
_entity_poly.pdbx_strand_id
1 'polypeptide(L)' 'MVSVATNKALEFGFDTLACASTGNLAGAVSAHGAKAKIDTKVFFPPDLEQGKILELPYMEPR' A
#
# COMPACT_ATOMS: atom_id res chain seq x y z
N MET A 1 -8.33 5.24 8.02
CA MET A 1 -7.22 4.83 8.92
C MET A 1 -5.85 4.92 8.25
N VAL A 2 -5.74 4.67 6.93
CA VAL A 2 -4.47 4.72 6.18
C VAL A 2 -3.73 6.06 6.31
N SER A 3 -4.38 7.22 6.12
CA SER A 3 -3.70 8.53 6.25
C SER A 3 -3.00 8.73 7.60
N VAL A 4 -3.63 8.24 8.69
CA VAL A 4 -3.08 8.37 10.04
C VAL A 4 -1.87 7.45 10.19
N ALA A 5 -1.96 6.22 9.70
CA ALA A 5 -0.84 5.28 9.70
C ALA A 5 0.33 5.82 8.86
N THR A 6 0.06 6.40 7.69
CA THR A 6 1.09 7.03 6.83
C THR A 6 1.77 8.21 7.52
N ASN A 7 1.00 9.13 8.10
CA ASN A 7 1.59 10.25 8.84
C ASN A 7 2.40 9.78 10.04
N LYS A 8 1.91 8.75 10.74
CA LYS A 8 2.62 8.22 11.90
C LYS A 8 3.90 7.48 11.48
N ALA A 9 3.88 6.80 10.34
CA ALA A 9 5.08 6.20 9.76
C ALA A 9 6.15 7.25 9.44
N LEU A 10 5.76 8.37 8.83
CA LEU A 10 6.67 9.51 8.59
C LEU A 10 7.22 10.11 9.90
N GLU A 11 6.37 10.28 10.91
CA GLU A 11 6.76 10.83 12.21
C GLU A 11 7.77 9.93 12.95
N PHE A 12 7.61 8.61 12.81
CA PHE A 12 8.56 7.63 13.35
C PHE A 12 9.82 7.45 12.48
N GLY A 13 9.91 8.11 11.33
CA GLY A 13 11.04 7.98 10.41
C GLY A 13 11.06 6.66 9.64
N PHE A 14 9.92 5.98 9.52
CA PHE A 14 9.81 4.81 8.67
C PHE A 14 9.77 5.23 7.20
N ASP A 15 10.51 4.51 6.36
CA ASP A 15 10.57 4.70 4.91
C ASP A 15 9.64 3.75 4.13
N THR A 16 9.05 2.76 4.80
CA THR A 16 8.24 1.71 4.17
C THR A 16 6.92 1.47 4.92
N LEU A 17 5.82 1.38 4.17
CA LEU A 17 4.50 0.90 4.63
C LEU A 17 4.20 -0.47 4.03
N ALA A 18 3.88 -1.43 4.89
CA ALA A 18 3.47 -2.77 4.48
C ALA A 18 2.00 -3.04 4.83
N CYS A 19 1.27 -3.71 3.93
CA CYS A 19 -0.11 -4.13 4.18
C CYS A 19 -0.38 -5.50 3.57
N ALA A 20 -0.96 -6.43 4.33
CA ALA A 20 -1.50 -7.66 3.75
C ALA A 20 -3.00 -7.47 3.48
N SER A 21 -3.38 -7.18 2.24
CA SER A 21 -4.78 -6.98 1.86
C SER A 21 -5.01 -7.20 0.37
N THR A 22 -6.18 -7.73 0.05
CA THR A 22 -6.62 -8.06 -1.32
C THR A 22 -7.78 -7.17 -1.79
N GLY A 23 -7.97 -5.99 -1.18
CA GLY A 23 -9.11 -5.11 -1.48
C GLY A 23 -8.78 -3.64 -1.23
N ASN A 24 -9.82 -2.81 -1.05
CA ASN A 24 -9.74 -1.34 -1.00
C ASN A 24 -8.64 -0.76 -0.08
N LEU A 25 -8.27 -1.48 0.98
CA LEU A 25 -7.19 -1.06 1.88
C LEU A 25 -5.84 -0.98 1.15
N ALA A 26 -5.54 -1.92 0.26
CA ALA A 26 -4.30 -1.96 -0.50
C ALA A 26 -4.18 -0.78 -1.49
N GLY A 27 -5.29 -0.43 -2.16
CA GLY A 27 -5.36 0.74 -3.04
C GLY A 27 -5.20 2.04 -2.27
N ALA A 28 -5.88 2.16 -1.12
CA ALA A 28 -5.73 3.32 -0.23
C ALA A 28 -4.28 3.45 0.30
N VAL A 29 -3.67 2.36 0.73
CA VAL A 29 -2.26 2.31 1.20
C VAL A 29 -1.30 2.74 0.08
N SER A 30 -1.46 2.21 -1.14
CA SER A 30 -0.62 2.59 -2.29
C SER A 30 -0.78 4.06 -2.67
N ALA A 31 -2.01 4.58 -2.70
CA ALA A 31 -2.27 5.98 -3.03
C ALA A 31 -1.72 6.94 -1.96
N HIS A 32 -1.93 6.63 -0.68
CA HIS A 32 -1.40 7.44 0.41
C HIS A 32 0.13 7.34 0.52
N GLY A 33 0.69 6.16 0.29
CA GLY A 33 2.14 5.94 0.28
C GLY A 33 2.84 6.73 -0.83
N ALA A 34 2.32 6.64 -2.06
CA ALA A 34 2.80 7.44 -3.20
C ALA A 34 2.71 8.95 -2.92
N LYS A 35 1.60 9.41 -2.32
CA LYS A 35 1.43 10.82 -1.95
C LYS A 35 2.41 11.28 -0.87
N ALA A 36 2.72 10.42 0.08
CA ALA A 36 3.68 10.67 1.17
C ALA A 36 5.14 10.40 0.77
N LYS A 37 5.40 9.91 -0.46
CA LYS A 37 6.73 9.49 -0.94
C LYS A 37 7.40 8.45 -0.04
N ILE A 38 6.61 7.52 0.49
CA ILE A 38 7.05 6.40 1.32
C ILE A 38 6.89 5.10 0.53
N ASP A 39 7.86 4.18 0.62
CA ASP A 39 7.81 2.90 -0.10
C ASP A 39 6.60 2.10 0.36
N THR A 40 5.86 1.49 -0.56
CA THR A 40 4.60 0.84 -0.21
C THR A 40 4.57 -0.59 -0.72
N LYS A 41 4.38 -1.55 0.19
CA LYS A 41 4.39 -3.00 -0.11
C LYS A 41 3.08 -3.65 0.33
N VAL A 42 2.24 -4.02 -0.62
CA VAL A 42 1.05 -4.85 -0.38
C VAL A 42 1.35 -6.32 -0.68
N PHE A 43 1.05 -7.18 0.28
CA PHE A 43 1.13 -8.63 0.13
C PHE A 43 -0.26 -9.18 -0.18
N PHE A 44 -0.35 -9.97 -1.26
CA PHE A 44 -1.56 -10.67 -1.68
C PHE A 44 -1.21 -12.09 -2.15
N PRO A 45 -2.15 -13.06 -2.06
CA PRO A 45 -1.94 -14.41 -2.57
C PRO A 45 -1.81 -14.39 -4.11
N PRO A 46 -1.08 -15.35 -4.69
CA PRO A 46 -0.84 -15.42 -6.14
C PRO A 46 -2.11 -15.68 -6.97
N ASP A 47 -3.19 -16.14 -6.33
CA ASP A 47 -4.49 -16.44 -6.94
C ASP A 47 -5.47 -15.26 -6.89
N LEU A 48 -4.96 -14.03 -6.75
CA LEU A 48 -5.80 -12.83 -6.71
C LEU A 48 -6.27 -12.45 -8.13
N GLU A 49 -7.57 -12.21 -8.30
CA GLU A 49 -8.13 -11.75 -9.57
C GLU A 49 -7.42 -10.48 -10.08
N GLN A 50 -7.01 -10.48 -11.36
CA GLN A 50 -6.30 -9.36 -11.99
C GLN A 50 -7.03 -8.01 -11.83
N GLY A 51 -8.36 -8.01 -11.78
CA GLY A 51 -9.16 -6.80 -11.57
C GLY A 51 -8.81 -6.07 -10.27
N LYS A 52 -8.47 -6.81 -9.21
CA LYS A 52 -8.07 -6.24 -7.90
C LYS A 52 -6.62 -5.81 -7.86
N ILE A 53 -5.77 -6.39 -8.72
CA ILE A 53 -4.37 -5.99 -8.88
C ILE A 53 -4.28 -4.64 -9.60
N LEU A 54 -5.15 -4.38 -10.58
CA LEU A 54 -5.23 -3.10 -11.29
C LEU A 54 -5.60 -1.92 -10.38
N GLU A 55 -6.32 -2.17 -9.28
CA GLU A 55 -6.58 -1.16 -8.25
C GLU A 55 -5.34 -0.77 -7.43
N LEU A 56 -4.19 -1.42 -7.65
CA LEU A 56 -2.90 -1.14 -7.02
C LEU A 56 -1.91 -0.50 -8.01
N PRO A 57 -2.18 0.71 -8.55
CA PRO A 57 -1.42 1.30 -9.66
C PRO A 57 0.04 1.68 -9.34
N TYR A 58 0.48 1.59 -8.09
CA TYR A 58 1.81 2.05 -7.64
C TYR A 58 2.61 0.97 -6.90
N MET A 59 2.47 -0.27 -7.34
CA MET A 59 3.13 -1.41 -6.72
C MET A 59 3.94 -2.23 -7.69
N GLU A 60 5.21 -2.47 -7.35
CA GLU A 60 6.02 -3.48 -8.01
C GLU A 60 5.65 -4.87 -7.46
N PRO A 61 5.36 -5.86 -8.33
CA PRO A 61 5.25 -7.25 -7.92
C PRO A 61 6.66 -7.75 -7.54
N ARG A 62 6.88 -8.07 -6.27
CA ARG A 62 8.09 -8.75 -5.80
C ARG A 62 7.74 -10.03 -5.06
#